data_AF-A0A2W1JQ70-F1
#
_entry.id   AF-A0A2W1JQ70-F1
#
_cell.length_a   1.000
_cell.length_b   1.000
_cell.length_c   1.000
_cell.angle_alpha   90.00
_cell.angle_beta   90.00
_cell.angle_gamma   90.00
#
_symmetry.space_group_name_H-M   'P 1'
#
loop_
_entity.id
_entity.type
_entity.pdbx_description
1 polymer ?
#
loop_
_entity_poly.entity_id
_entity_poly.type
_entity_poly.pdbx_seq_one_letter_code
_entity_poly.pdbx_strand_id
1 'polypeptide(L)'
;MNQTLLYRDHIIATLNEQDADFPTFWGTINLSAMDPETPVIVREYIEWSITTWPKIESDTYTADDAEIEEQKFGNLIQSSDWWLEGTDKERIPILIPCFQSNNEANWRIDPSRSTT
;
A
#
# COMPACT_ATOMS: atom_id res chain seq x y z
N MET A 1 7.06 -14.35 -2.24
CA MET A 1 8.37 -13.95 -1.64
C MET A 1 8.06 -13.09 -0.43
N ASN A 2 8.74 -13.26 0.71
CA ASN A 2 8.48 -12.45 1.90
C ASN A 2 9.27 -11.14 1.86
N GLN A 3 8.57 -10.02 1.97
CA GLN A 3 9.13 -8.67 1.95
C GLN A 3 8.53 -7.84 3.08
N THR A 4 9.21 -6.76 3.46
CA THR A 4 8.69 -5.79 4.44
C THR A 4 8.24 -4.54 3.70
N LEU A 5 6.99 -4.12 3.92
CA LEU A 5 6.49 -2.84 3.44
C LEU A 5 6.91 -1.72 4.39
N LEU A 6 7.52 -0.68 3.84
CA LEU A 6 8.00 0.47 4.58
C LEU A 6 7.35 1.77 4.09
N TYR A 7 7.12 2.69 5.03
CA TYR A 7 6.91 4.11 4.75
C TYR A 7 7.95 4.91 5.52
N ARG A 8 8.84 5.59 4.80
CA ARG A 8 10.11 6.12 5.35
C ARG A 8 10.91 4.99 5.99
N ASP A 9 11.12 5.06 7.29
CA ASP A 9 11.81 4.04 8.09
C ASP A 9 10.85 3.26 9.00
N HIS A 10 9.53 3.42 8.82
CA HIS A 10 8.53 2.68 9.59
C HIS A 10 8.09 1.42 8.88
N ILE A 11 8.05 0.31 9.62
CA ILE A 11 7.44 -0.94 9.18
C ILE A 11 5.92 -0.77 9.16
N ILE A 12 5.32 -1.00 8.00
CA ILE A 12 3.87 -0.94 7.82
C ILE A 12 3.25 -2.33 7.82
N ALA A 13 3.87 -3.27 7.09
CA ALA A 13 3.38 -4.62 6.96
C ALA A 13 4.53 -5.59 6.61
N THR A 14 4.27 -6.88 6.78
CA THR A 14 4.97 -7.91 6.00
C THR A 14 4.09 -8.32 4.82
N LEU A 15 4.71 -8.56 3.68
CA LEU A 15 4.10 -8.91 2.41
C LEU A 15 4.55 -10.30 1.99
N ASN A 16 3.61 -11.09 1.47
CA ASN A 16 3.92 -12.30 0.74
C ASN A 16 3.29 -12.21 -0.66
N GLU A 17 4.15 -11.94 -1.64
CA GLU A 17 3.78 -11.91 -3.06
C GLU A 17 3.27 -13.28 -3.53
N GLN A 18 2.15 -13.27 -4.26
CA GLN A 18 1.46 -14.44 -4.79
C GLN A 18 1.28 -14.41 -6.30
N ASP A 19 1.10 -13.22 -6.89
CA ASP A 19 0.85 -13.05 -8.33
C ASP A 19 1.44 -11.73 -8.85
N ALA A 20 1.69 -11.65 -10.16
CA ALA A 20 2.25 -10.48 -10.82
C ALA A 20 1.86 -10.37 -12.30
N ASP A 21 1.51 -9.16 -12.72
CA ASP A 21 1.21 -8.74 -14.09
C ASP A 21 1.80 -7.34 -14.25
N PHE A 22 3.05 -7.30 -14.72
CA PHE A 22 3.90 -6.13 -14.63
C PHE A 22 3.24 -4.88 -15.25
N PRO A 23 3.20 -3.74 -14.54
CA PRO A 23 3.99 -3.41 -13.35
C PRO A 23 3.29 -3.63 -12.00
N THR A 24 2.20 -4.40 -11.96
CA THR A 24 1.40 -4.63 -10.75
C THR A 24 1.70 -6.00 -10.15
N PHE A 25 1.74 -6.03 -8.82
CA PHE A 25 1.98 -7.20 -8.01
C PHE A 25 0.85 -7.34 -6.99
N TRP A 26 0.53 -8.58 -6.63
CA TRP A 26 -0.50 -8.91 -5.66
C TRP A 26 0.03 -9.89 -4.62
N GLY A 27 -0.53 -9.80 -3.43
CA GLY A 27 -0.23 -10.74 -2.37
C GLY A 27 -0.98 -10.45 -1.08
N THR A 28 -0.64 -11.23 -0.07
CA THR A 28 -1.19 -11.06 1.27
C THR A 28 -0.29 -10.17 2.12
N ILE A 29 -0.91 -9.33 2.95
CA ILE A 29 -0.25 -8.51 3.96
C ILE A 29 -0.48 -9.06 5.37
N ASN A 30 0.45 -8.76 6.27
CA ASN A 30 0.21 -8.84 7.70
C ASN A 30 0.61 -7.53 8.38
N LEU A 31 -0.41 -6.82 8.86
CA LEU A 31 -0.31 -5.52 9.53
C LEU A 31 0.06 -5.63 11.02
N SER A 32 0.14 -6.83 11.59
CA SER A 32 0.52 -7.01 13.01
C SER A 32 1.95 -6.54 13.31
N ALA A 33 2.78 -6.41 12.28
CA ALA A 33 4.14 -5.93 12.36
C ALA A 33 4.25 -4.39 12.27
N MET A 34 3.13 -3.68 12.11
CA MET A 34 3.13 -2.23 11.94
C MET A 34 3.72 -1.52 13.16
N ASP A 35 4.68 -0.62 12.92
CA ASP A 35 5.32 0.14 13.97
C ASP A 35 4.30 0.98 14.73
N PRO A 36 4.32 1.02 16.08
CA PRO A 36 3.42 1.86 16.89
C PRO A 36 3.52 3.36 16.55
N GLU A 37 4.69 3.80 16.11
CA GLU A 37 4.97 5.20 15.75
C GLU A 37 4.65 5.54 14.29
N THR A 38 4.07 4.59 13.53
CA THR A 38 3.60 4.84 12.16
C THR A 38 2.71 6.08 12.12
N PRO A 39 2.99 7.04 11.21
CA PRO A 39 2.21 8.28 11.10
C PRO A 39 0.70 8.03 10.99
N VAL A 40 -0.10 8.83 11.69
CA VAL A 40 -1.56 8.68 11.75
C VAL A 40 -2.18 8.63 10.35
N ILE A 41 -1.72 9.50 9.44
CA ILE A 41 -2.23 9.57 8.06
C ILE A 41 -2.04 8.27 7.27
N VAL A 42 -0.99 7.48 7.57
CA VAL A 42 -0.77 6.17 6.95
C VAL A 42 -1.80 5.16 7.46
N ARG A 43 -2.08 5.17 8.77
CA ARG A 43 -3.09 4.29 9.38
C ARG A 43 -4.49 4.61 8.84
N GLU A 44 -4.82 5.89 8.76
CA GLU A 44 -6.08 6.38 8.19
C GLU A 44 -6.24 5.96 6.73
N TYR A 45 -5.19 6.08 5.93
CA TYR A 45 -5.21 5.62 4.53
C TYR A 45 -5.43 4.11 4.43
N ILE A 46 -4.76 3.30 5.26
CA ILE A 46 -4.93 1.84 5.26
C ILE A 46 -6.37 1.48 5.62
N GLU A 47 -6.92 2.08 6.67
CA GLU A 47 -8.31 1.85 7.09
C GLU A 47 -9.31 2.29 6.01
N TRP A 48 -9.10 3.47 5.42
CA TRP A 48 -9.90 3.96 4.30
C TRP A 48 -9.83 2.99 3.10
N SER A 49 -8.64 2.57 2.69
CA SER A 49 -8.43 1.68 1.55
C SER A 49 -9.12 0.33 1.76
N ILE A 50 -8.97 -0.28 2.95
CA ILE A 50 -9.60 -1.57 3.30
C ILE A 50 -11.13 -1.48 3.29
N THR A 51 -11.69 -0.36 3.77
CA THR A 51 -13.14 -0.21 3.94
C THR A 51 -13.86 0.34 2.72
N THR A 52 -13.16 1.01 1.81
CA THR A 52 -13.76 1.69 0.67
C THR A 52 -14.03 0.75 -0.51
N TRP A 53 -13.07 -0.13 -0.84
CA TRP A 53 -13.24 -1.08 -1.95
C TRP A 53 -14.51 -1.94 -1.87
N PRO A 54 -14.82 -2.57 -0.72
CA PRO A 54 -16.06 -3.34 -0.59
C PRO A 54 -17.35 -2.51 -0.75
N LYS A 55 -17.29 -1.20 -0.45
CA LYS A 55 -18.44 -0.31 -0.59
C LYS A 55 -18.67 0.09 -2.04
N ILE A 56 -17.59 0.28 -2.80
CA ILE A 56 -17.64 0.50 -4.26
C ILE A 56 -18.20 -0.75 -4.94
N GLU A 57 -17.70 -1.94 -4.60
CA GLU A 57 -18.19 -3.20 -5.18
C GLU A 57 -19.67 -3.50 -4.89
N SER A 58 -20.20 -2.93 -3.80
CA SER A 58 -21.60 -3.11 -3.40
C SER A 58 -22.52 -1.97 -3.87
N ASP A 59 -22.04 -1.05 -4.71
CA ASP A 59 -22.76 0.14 -5.20
C ASP A 59 -23.33 1.04 -4.07
N THR A 60 -22.81 0.91 -2.84
CA THR A 60 -23.22 1.73 -1.68
C THR A 60 -22.41 3.02 -1.54
N TYR A 61 -21.38 3.15 -2.37
CA TYR A 61 -20.41 4.24 -2.35
C TYR A 61 -19.99 4.54 -3.78
N THR A 62 -20.24 5.76 -4.24
CA THR A 62 -19.96 6.10 -5.64
C THR A 62 -18.46 6.29 -5.86
N ALA A 63 -18.02 6.17 -7.11
CA ALA A 63 -16.63 6.49 -7.47
C ALA A 63 -16.28 7.95 -7.12
N ASP A 64 -17.23 8.88 -7.29
CA ASP A 64 -17.05 10.30 -6.97
C ASP A 64 -16.85 10.50 -5.44
N ASP A 65 -17.60 9.78 -4.61
CA ASP A 65 -17.43 9.82 -3.14
C ASP A 65 -16.04 9.32 -2.74
N ALA A 66 -15.57 8.24 -3.39
CA ALA A 66 -14.24 7.68 -3.14
C ALA A 66 -13.12 8.64 -3.56
N GLU A 67 -13.26 9.32 -4.70
CA GLU A 67 -12.29 10.29 -5.18
C GLU A 67 -12.16 11.48 -4.22
N ILE A 68 -13.27 12.01 -3.69
CA ILE A 68 -13.27 13.12 -2.74
C ILE A 68 -12.53 12.75 -1.44
N GLU A 69 -12.74 11.53 -0.94
CA GLU A 69 -12.04 11.07 0.26
C GLU A 69 -10.56 10.76 -0.03
N GLU A 70 -10.25 10.18 -1.20
CA GLU A 70 -8.88 9.88 -1.62
C GLU A 70 -7.99 11.14 -1.68
N GLN A 71 -8.57 12.28 -2.08
CA GLN A 71 -7.86 13.57 -2.12
C GLN A 71 -7.24 13.97 -0.78
N LYS A 72 -7.80 13.52 0.36
CA LYS A 72 -7.23 13.77 1.70
C LYS A 72 -5.84 13.13 1.86
N PHE A 73 -5.58 12.06 1.12
CA PHE A 73 -4.33 11.31 1.13
C PHE A 73 -3.39 11.69 -0.02
N GLY A 74 -3.71 12.73 -0.82
CA GLY A 74 -2.93 13.09 -2.00
C GLY A 74 -1.42 13.24 -1.76
N ASN A 75 -1.03 13.88 -0.65
CA ASN A 75 0.39 14.00 -0.27
C ASN A 75 1.05 12.63 0.05
N LEU A 76 0.30 11.70 0.63
CA LEU A 76 0.78 10.36 0.95
C LEU A 76 0.87 9.50 -0.31
N ILE A 77 -0.12 9.61 -1.21
CA ILE A 77 -0.19 8.89 -2.49
C ILE A 77 0.97 9.31 -3.40
N GLN A 78 1.28 10.61 -3.44
CA GLN A 78 2.38 11.16 -4.23
C GLN A 78 3.76 11.04 -3.55
N SER A 79 3.81 10.48 -2.33
CA SER A 79 5.06 10.39 -1.58
C SER A 79 6.02 9.37 -2.19
N SER A 80 7.29 9.76 -2.31
CA SER A 80 8.39 8.85 -2.67
C SER A 80 8.92 8.04 -1.48
N ASP A 81 8.25 8.11 -0.32
CA ASP A 81 8.71 7.46 0.90
C ASP A 81 8.29 5.99 1.01
N TRP A 82 7.60 5.43 0.02
CA TRP A 82 7.17 4.03 0.00
C TRP A 82 8.24 3.10 -0.58
N TRP A 83 8.52 2.01 0.13
CA TRP A 83 9.53 1.02 -0.23
C TRP A 83 9.11 -0.40 0.14
N LEU A 84 9.61 -1.36 -0.61
CA LEU A 84 9.69 -2.77 -0.20
C LEU A 84 11.11 -3.09 0.19
N GLU A 85 11.31 -3.77 1.32
CA GLU A 85 12.60 -4.28 1.74
C GLU A 85 12.63 -5.80 1.61
N GLY A 86 13.53 -6.31 0.76
CA GLY A 86 13.78 -7.74 0.58
C GLY A 86 14.60 -8.35 1.72
N THR A 87 14.83 -9.67 1.66
CA THR A 87 15.63 -10.41 2.66
C THR A 87 17.06 -9.89 2.78
N ASP A 88 17.61 -9.38 1.69
CA ASP A 88 19.00 -8.94 1.59
C ASP A 88 19.17 -7.45 1.95
N LYS A 89 18.14 -6.84 2.55
CA LYS A 89 18.05 -5.39 2.85
C LYS A 89 18.08 -4.49 1.61
N GLU A 90 17.89 -5.06 0.43
CA GLU A 90 17.62 -4.29 -0.79
C GLU A 90 16.26 -3.59 -0.67
N ARG A 91 16.25 -2.28 -0.97
CA ARG A 91 15.03 -1.46 -0.97
C ARG A 91 14.58 -1.19 -2.39
N ILE A 92 13.36 -1.61 -2.71
CA ILE A 92 12.71 -1.40 -4.01
C ILE A 92 11.70 -0.25 -3.86
N PRO A 93 11.83 0.85 -4.61
CA PRO A 93 10.88 1.95 -4.56
C PRO A 93 9.54 1.50 -5.16
N ILE A 94 8.45 1.77 -4.44
CA ILE A 94 7.10 1.48 -4.90
C ILE A 94 6.23 2.72 -4.85
N LEU A 95 5.13 2.69 -5.60
CA LEU A 95 4.00 3.58 -5.37
C LEU A 95 3.26 3.12 -4.10
N ILE A 96 2.41 3.99 -3.56
CA ILE A 96 1.56 3.64 -2.43
C ILE A 96 0.78 2.34 -2.72
N PRO A 97 0.77 1.36 -1.80
CA PRO A 97 -0.04 0.16 -1.98
C PRO A 97 -1.54 0.46 -1.89
N CYS A 98 -2.35 -0.33 -2.58
CA CYS A 98 -3.79 -0.39 -2.35
C CYS A 98 -4.07 -1.58 -1.42
N PHE A 99 -4.61 -1.29 -0.24
CA PHE A 99 -4.96 -2.29 0.76
C PHE A 99 -6.41 -2.73 0.58
N GLN A 100 -6.67 -4.02 0.62
CA GLN A 100 -7.98 -4.62 0.38
C GLN A 100 -8.50 -5.30 1.65
N SER A 101 -9.82 -5.51 1.68
CA SER A 101 -10.40 -6.43 2.66
C SER A 101 -9.78 -7.83 2.49
N ASN A 102 -9.73 -8.62 3.58
CA ASN A 102 -9.12 -9.96 3.62
C ASN A 102 -7.59 -10.03 3.69
N ASN A 103 -6.91 -8.97 4.16
CA ASN A 103 -5.45 -8.92 4.28
C ASN A 103 -4.73 -9.10 2.94
N GLU A 104 -5.33 -8.58 1.87
CA GLU A 104 -4.73 -8.54 0.53
C GLU A 104 -4.25 -7.12 0.22
N ALA A 105 -3.25 -7.02 -0.64
CA ALA A 105 -2.81 -5.75 -1.19
C ALA A 105 -2.31 -5.94 -2.61
N ASN A 106 -2.37 -4.85 -3.37
CA ASN A 106 -1.63 -4.71 -4.61
C ASN A 106 -0.70 -3.51 -4.53
N TRP A 107 0.43 -3.62 -5.24
CA TRP A 107 1.44 -2.56 -5.30
C TRP A 107 2.10 -2.54 -6.67
N ARG A 108 2.77 -1.44 -6.95
CA ARG A 108 3.49 -1.22 -8.20
C ARG A 108 4.87 -0.69 -7.91
N ILE A 109 5.87 -1.18 -8.63
CA ILE A 109 7.21 -0.59 -8.62
C ILE A 109 7.10 0.85 -9.16
N ASP A 110 7.84 1.78 -8.55
CA ASP A 110 7.92 3.15 -9.03
C ASP A 110 9.03 3.27 -10.09
N PRO A 111 8.68 3.31 -11.39
CA PRO A 111 9.66 3.28 -12.47
C PRO A 111 10.48 4.56 -12.55
N SER A 112 10.05 5.66 -11.91
CA SER A 112 10.81 6.91 -11.88
C SER A 112 12.03 6.83 -10.97
N ARG A 113 12.05 5.86 -10.05
CA ARG A 113 13.10 5.65 -9.05
C ARG A 113 13.85 4.32 -9.20
N SER A 114 13.34 3.40 -10.02
CA SER A 114 14.05 2.17 -10.37
C SER A 114 15.22 2.50 -11.30
N THR A 115 16.43 2.57 -10.76
CA THR A 115 17.65 2.64 -11.57
C THR A 115 17.87 1.29 -12.25
N THR A 116 17.86 1.28 -13.59
CA THR A 116 18.38 0.18 -14.43
C THR A 116 19.84 -0.11 -14.16
#